data_AF-A0A927RTS2-F1
#
_entry.id   AF-A0A927RTS2-F1
#
_cell.length_a   1.000
_cell.length_b   1.000
_cell.length_c   1.000
_cell.angle_alpha   90.00
_cell.angle_beta   90.00
_cell.angle_gamma   90.00
#
_symmetry.space_group_name_H-M   'P 1'
#
loop_
_entity.id
_entity.type
_entity.pdbx_description
1 polymer ?
#
loop_
_entity_poly.entity_id
_entity_poly.type
_entity_poly.pdbx_seq_one_letter_code
_entity_poly.pdbx_strand_id
1 'polypeptide(L)'
;MNQKKKITIILTSVGMLAILIISLLFVFCRVIPNRKEEEARNLAIMQYRNAKISRYIEENENYNDYEVDVAFLGDSLTDGYNVESYYPEYLVSNRGIGGDTTFDL
;
A
#
# COMPACT_ATOMS: atom_id res chain seq x y z
N MET A 1 -46.26 -36.86 -10.80
CA MET A 1 -45.28 -36.41 -9.77
C MET A 1 -46.02 -36.04 -8.49
N ASN A 2 -45.65 -36.63 -7.34
CA ASN A 2 -46.35 -36.45 -6.06
C ASN A 2 -46.21 -35.00 -5.54
N GLN A 3 -47.28 -34.45 -4.95
CA GLN A 3 -47.33 -33.12 -4.31
C GLN A 3 -46.14 -32.86 -3.39
N LYS A 4 -45.76 -33.84 -2.56
CA LYS A 4 -44.59 -33.75 -1.67
C LYS A 4 -43.28 -33.51 -2.43
N LYS A 5 -43.08 -34.20 -3.57
CA LYS A 5 -41.88 -34.04 -4.41
C LYS A 5 -41.81 -32.64 -5.04
N LYS A 6 -42.96 -32.07 -5.46
CA LYS A 6 -43.03 -30.71 -5.99
C LYS A 6 -42.59 -29.67 -4.95
N ILE A 7 -43.10 -29.80 -3.73
CA ILE A 7 -42.78 -28.89 -2.61
C ILE A 7 -41.29 -28.96 -2.27
N THR A 8 -40.71 -30.16 -2.16
CA THR A 8 -39.27 -30.31 -1.89
C THR A 8 -38.39 -29.64 -2.95
N ILE A 9 -38.72 -29.82 -4.24
CA ILE A 9 -37.95 -29.20 -5.33
C ILE A 9 -37.98 -27.67 -5.23
N ILE A 10 -39.15 -27.07 -4.99
CA ILE A 10 -39.31 -25.62 -4.83
C ILE A 10 -38.50 -25.11 -3.63
N LEU A 11 -38.54 -25.80 -2.49
CA LEU A 11 -37.76 -25.41 -1.31
C LEU A 11 -36.25 -25.45 -1.57
N THR A 12 -35.75 -26.49 -2.25
CA THR A 12 -34.33 -26.59 -2.58
C THR A 12 -33.87 -25.52 -3.56
N SER A 13 -34.69 -25.17 -4.56
CA SER A 13 -34.34 -24.13 -5.54
C SER A 13 -34.35 -22.74 -4.92
N VAL A 14 -35.32 -22.43 -4.06
CA VAL A 14 -35.34 -21.18 -3.29
C VAL A 14 -34.13 -21.09 -2.35
N GLY A 15 -33.78 -22.19 -1.68
CA GLY A 15 -32.59 -22.24 -0.82
C GLY A 15 -31.29 -21.96 -1.59
N MET A 16 -31.11 -22.58 -2.77
CA MET A 16 -29.95 -22.30 -3.63
C MET A 16 -29.92 -20.85 -4.10
N LEU A 17 -31.06 -20.29 -4.46
CA LEU A 17 -31.14 -18.88 -4.88
C LEU A 17 -30.75 -17.93 -3.74
N ALA A 18 -31.20 -18.22 -2.51
CA ALA A 18 -30.84 -17.43 -1.33
C ALA A 18 -29.32 -17.46 -1.08
N ILE A 19 -28.68 -18.64 -1.20
CA ILE A 19 -27.22 -18.77 -1.04
C ILE A 19 -26.47 -17.94 -2.09
N LEU A 20 -26.90 -17.99 -3.36
CA LEU A 20 -26.31 -17.19 -4.43
C LEU A 20 -26.42 -15.69 -4.17
N ILE A 21 -27.59 -15.22 -3.73
CA ILE A 21 -27.80 -13.80 -3.41
C ILE A 21 -26.90 -13.39 -2.25
N ILE A 22 -26.79 -14.20 -1.20
CA ILE A 22 -25.92 -13.92 -0.04
C ILE A 22 -24.45 -13.87 -0.48
N SER A 23 -24.01 -14.78 -1.35
CA SER A 23 -22.63 -14.78 -1.85
C SER A 23 -22.33 -13.54 -2.69
N LEU A 24 -23.27 -13.12 -3.54
CA LEU A 24 -23.12 -11.90 -4.34
C LEU A 24 -23.09 -10.67 -3.44
N LEU A 25 -23.97 -10.58 -2.45
CA LEU A 25 -23.96 -9.49 -1.46
C LEU A 25 -22.64 -9.45 -0.70
N PHE A 26 -22.07 -10.59 -0.31
CA PHE A 26 -20.75 -10.64 0.32
C PHE A 26 -19.65 -10.06 -0.59
N VAL A 27 -19.63 -10.43 -1.87
CA VAL A 27 -18.66 -9.90 -2.84
C VAL A 27 -18.82 -8.39 -3.01
N PHE A 28 -20.05 -7.91 -3.21
CA PHE A 28 -20.31 -6.48 -3.42
C PHE A 28 -20.06 -5.64 -2.17
N CYS A 29 -20.44 -6.12 -0.99
CA CYS A 29 -20.33 -5.36 0.25
C CYS A 29 -18.96 -5.46 0.94
N ARG A 30 -18.18 -6.52 0.70
CA ARG A 30 -16.90 -6.74 1.39
C ARG A 30 -15.71 -6.80 0.44
N VAL A 31 -15.78 -7.61 -0.60
CA VAL A 31 -14.61 -7.87 -1.46
C VAL A 31 -14.26 -6.66 -2.33
N ILE A 32 -15.25 -6.08 -3.01
CA ILE A 32 -15.00 -4.93 -3.91
C ILE A 32 -14.51 -3.70 -3.13
N PRO A 33 -15.13 -3.28 -2.00
CA PRO A 33 -14.64 -2.13 -1.24
C PRO A 33 -13.23 -2.33 -0.69
N ASN A 34 -12.94 -3.49 -0.11
CA ASN A 34 -11.60 -3.78 0.43
C ASN A 34 -10.52 -3.71 -0.67
N ARG A 35 -10.82 -4.22 -1.86
CA ARG A 35 -9.89 -4.15 -2.98
C ARG A 35 -9.64 -2.70 -3.43
N LYS A 36 -10.68 -1.87 -3.48
CA LYS A 36 -10.53 -0.45 -3.81
C LYS A 36 -9.72 0.31 -2.76
N GLU A 37 -9.93 0.01 -1.48
CA GLU A 37 -9.17 0.59 -0.38
C GLU A 37 -7.69 0.17 -0.46
N GLU A 38 -7.42 -1.10 -0.76
CA GLU A 38 -6.07 -1.61 -0.99
C GLU A 38 -5.39 -0.95 -2.20
N GLU A 39 -6.09 -0.83 -3.33
CA GLU A 39 -5.59 -0.14 -4.53
C GLU A 39 -5.28 1.34 -4.22
N ALA A 40 -6.16 2.03 -3.49
CA ALA A 40 -5.95 3.42 -3.08
C ALA A 40 -4.75 3.56 -2.12
N ARG A 41 -4.60 2.65 -1.16
CA ARG A 41 -3.45 2.61 -0.25
C ARG A 41 -2.14 2.38 -1.04
N ASN A 42 -2.13 1.41 -1.95
CA ASN A 42 -0.94 1.10 -2.75
C ASN A 42 -0.57 2.29 -3.66
N LEU A 43 -1.56 2.97 -4.22
CA LEU A 43 -1.34 4.20 -4.98
C LEU A 43 -0.73 5.30 -4.10
N ALA A 44 -1.24 5.50 -2.89
CA ALA A 44 -0.71 6.49 -1.96
C ALA A 44 0.76 6.19 -1.57
N ILE A 45 1.09 4.92 -1.32
CA ILE A 45 2.47 4.49 -1.04
C ILE A 45 3.38 4.77 -2.24
N MET A 46 2.95 4.44 -3.46
CA MET A 46 3.72 4.70 -4.68
C MET A 46 3.91 6.21 -4.92
N GLN A 47 2.87 7.02 -4.72
CA GLN A 47 2.96 8.48 -4.83
C GLN A 47 3.93 9.06 -3.81
N TYR A 48 3.86 8.59 -2.56
CA TYR A 48 4.79 8.97 -1.50
C TYR A 48 6.24 8.69 -1.89
N ARG A 49 6.51 7.44 -2.29
CA ARG A 49 7.85 6.99 -2.69
C ARG A 49 8.39 7.80 -3.88
N ASN A 50 7.58 8.00 -4.91
CA ASN A 50 7.97 8.77 -6.09
C ASN A 50 8.27 10.23 -5.74
N ALA A 51 7.45 10.86 -4.90
CA ALA A 51 7.70 12.23 -4.46
C ALA A 51 9.02 12.36 -3.69
N LYS A 52 9.32 11.40 -2.80
CA LYS A 52 10.60 11.33 -2.08
C LYS A 52 11.79 11.19 -3.02
N ILE A 53 11.71 10.26 -3.98
CA ILE A 53 12.77 10.05 -4.99
C ILE A 53 12.98 11.30 -5.83
N SER A 54 11.92 11.93 -6.34
CA SER A 54 12.02 13.17 -7.13
C SER A 54 12.69 14.28 -6.33
N ARG A 55 12.31 14.44 -5.07
CA ARG A 55 12.96 15.41 -4.17
C ARG A 55 14.44 15.10 -3.98
N TYR A 56 14.82 13.83 -3.80
CA TYR A 56 16.22 13.43 -3.68
C TYR A 56 17.03 13.67 -4.95
N ILE A 57 16.44 13.48 -6.13
CA ILE A 57 17.09 13.82 -7.41
C ILE A 57 17.36 15.32 -7.48
N GLU A 58 16.37 16.16 -7.14
CA GLU A 58 16.53 17.63 -7.10
C GLU A 58 17.57 18.07 -6.06
N GLU A 59 17.55 17.49 -4.86
CA GLU A 59 18.58 17.73 -3.85
C GLU A 59 19.96 17.34 -4.38
N ASN A 60 20.06 16.22 -5.09
CA ASN A 60 21.32 15.73 -5.67
C ASN A 60 21.90 16.64 -6.76
N GLU A 61 21.05 17.29 -7.56
CA GLU A 61 21.50 18.26 -8.57
C GLU A 61 22.14 19.52 -7.97
N ASN A 62 21.81 19.85 -6.72
CA ASN A 62 22.36 20.99 -6.01
C ASN A 62 23.73 20.71 -5.36
N TYR A 63 24.15 19.44 -5.28
CA TYR A 63 25.49 19.07 -4.85
C TYR A 63 26.43 19.06 -6.06
N ASN A 64 27.00 20.23 -6.39
CA ASN A 64 28.07 20.35 -7.39
C ASN A 64 29.34 19.65 -6.89
N ASP A 65 29.59 18.42 -7.35
CA ASP A 65 30.87 17.69 -7.30
C ASP A 65 31.65 17.64 -5.96
N TYR A 66 31.00 17.89 -4.82
CA TYR A 66 31.58 17.69 -3.49
C TYR A 66 30.67 16.79 -2.63
N GLU A 67 31.12 15.54 -2.51
CA GLU A 67 31.09 14.68 -1.31
C GLU A 67 29.85 14.84 -0.41
N VAL A 68 28.72 14.20 -0.77
CA VAL A 68 27.87 13.67 0.31
C VAL A 68 28.73 12.70 1.11
N ASP A 69 29.20 13.13 2.29
CA ASP A 69 30.08 12.31 3.14
C ASP A 69 29.36 11.03 3.57
N VAL A 70 28.09 11.17 3.96
CA VAL A 70 27.29 10.06 4.49
C VAL A 70 25.82 10.19 4.10
N ALA A 71 25.30 9.19 3.39
CA ALA A 71 23.86 9.04 3.14
C ALA A 71 23.26 8.02 4.13
N PHE A 72 22.26 8.45 4.89
CA PHE A 72 21.50 7.57 5.76
C PHE A 72 20.34 6.95 4.98
N LEU A 73 20.45 5.66 4.70
CA LEU A 73 19.43 4.88 4.00
C LEU A 73 18.61 4.06 4.99
N GLY A 74 17.33 3.83 4.70
CA GLY A 74 16.49 2.97 5.52
C GLY A 74 14.99 3.22 5.35
N ASP A 75 14.22 2.65 6.26
CA ASP A 75 12.77 2.70 6.24
C ASP A 75 12.22 3.95 6.95
N SER A 76 11.00 3.85 7.48
CA SER A 76 10.32 4.89 8.26
C SER A 76 11.12 5.44 9.44
N LEU A 77 12.00 4.63 10.06
CA LEU A 77 12.82 5.07 11.18
C LEU A 77 13.85 6.09 10.72
N THR A 78 14.47 5.85 9.57
CA THR A 78 15.41 6.81 8.97
C THR A 78 14.64 8.01 8.43
N ASP A 79 13.55 7.80 7.68
CA ASP A 79 12.75 8.86 7.04
C ASP A 79 12.30 9.97 8.01
N GLY A 80 11.83 9.58 9.20
CA GLY A 80 11.35 10.52 10.21
C GLY A 80 12.44 11.21 11.05
N TYR A 81 13.72 10.90 10.82
CA TYR A 81 14.81 11.38 11.67
C TYR A 81 15.59 12.54 11.04
N ASN A 82 15.78 13.64 11.77
CA ASN A 82 16.55 14.78 11.29
C ASN A 82 18.07 14.56 11.49
N VAL A 83 18.69 13.72 10.66
CA VAL A 83 20.11 13.36 10.77
C VAL A 83 21.03 14.59 10.70
N GLU A 84 20.67 15.58 9.89
CA GLU A 84 21.43 16.80 9.65
C GLU A 84 21.61 17.61 10.95
N SER A 85 20.59 17.66 11.80
CA SER A 85 20.65 18.37 13.08
C SER A 85 21.60 17.74 14.11
N TYR A 86 21.86 16.43 14.01
CA TYR A 86 22.70 15.71 14.97
C TYR A 86 24.17 15.62 14.54
N TYR A 87 24.44 15.79 13.25
CA TYR A 87 25.79 15.71 12.69
C TYR A 87 26.14 17.00 11.91
N PRO A 88 26.15 18.18 12.56
CA PRO A 88 26.34 19.47 11.89
C PRO A 88 27.75 19.67 11.30
N GLU A 89 28.72 18.85 11.72
CA GLU A 89 30.11 18.91 11.25
C GLU A 89 30.32 18.11 9.94
N TYR A 90 29.33 17.33 9.51
CA TYR A 90 29.42 16.45 8.35
C TYR A 90 28.35 16.80 7.32
N LEU A 91 28.64 16.58 6.03
CA LEU A 91 27.61 16.65 5.00
C LEU A 91 26.80 15.35 5.00
N VAL A 92 25.87 15.24 5.95
CA VAL A 92 24.95 14.10 6.03
C VAL A 92 23.66 14.38 5.26
N SER A 93 23.07 13.32 4.72
CA SER A 93 21.78 13.44 4.05
C SER A 93 20.85 12.28 4.40
N ASN A 94 19.60 12.61 4.70
CA ASN A 94 18.56 11.60 4.92
C ASN A 94 17.98 11.09 3.59
N ARG A 95 18.15 9.80 3.34
CA ARG A 95 17.63 9.08 2.17
C ARG A 95 16.62 7.99 2.55
N GLY A 96 16.08 8.03 3.77
CA GLY A 96 15.07 7.09 4.25
C GLY A 96 13.71 7.29 3.59
N ILE A 97 13.04 6.18 3.28
CA ILE A 97 11.68 6.15 2.72
C ILE A 97 10.84 5.17 3.54
N GLY A 98 9.76 5.69 4.13
CA GLY A 98 8.79 4.89 4.86
C GLY A 98 8.22 3.73 4.05
N GLY A 99 8.42 2.51 4.56
CA GLY A 99 7.95 1.28 3.94
C GLY A 99 8.97 0.59 3.04
N ASP A 100 10.15 1.17 2.82
CA ASP A 100 11.23 0.49 2.11
C ASP A 100 11.70 -0.75 2.89
N THR A 101 12.06 -1.77 2.13
CA THR A 101 12.64 -3.02 2.62
C THR A 101 14.05 -3.20 2.07
N THR A 102 14.71 -4.30 2.43
CA THR A 102 16.04 -4.63 1.89
C THR A 102 16.08 -4.80 0.37
N PHE A 103 14.94 -5.00 -0.30
CA PHE A 103 14.89 -5.11 -1.76
C PHE A 103 14.83 -3.74 -2.47
N ASP A 104 14.53 -2.67 -1.72
CA ASP A 104 14.33 -1.33 -2.25
C ASP A 104 15.59 -0.45 -2.15
N LEU A 105 16.58 -0.93 -1.38
CA LEU A 105 17.91 -0.35 -1.12
C LEU A 105 18.95 -0.81 -2.15
#